data_AF-A0A2E7SVP6-F1
#
_entry.id   AF-A0A2E7SVP6-F1
#
_cell.length_a   1.000
_cell.length_b   1.000
_cell.length_c   1.000
_cell.angle_alpha   90.00
_cell.angle_beta   90.00
_cell.angle_gamma   90.00
#
_symmetry.space_group_name_H-M   'P 1'
#
loop_
_entity.id
_entity.type
_entity.pdbx_description
1 polymer ?
#
loop_
_entity_poly.entity_id
_entity_poly.type
_entity_poly.pdbx_seq_one_letter_code
_entity_poly.pdbx_strand_id
1 'polypeptide(L)'
;METLEKIQIAIDDGIITEIGNKVNDADRHIDCKGKLITPGFVDSHTHPVFLNGREDEFAMRLKGTTYKEIATKGGGIINSVNDVRNASQRELFDRVFSRMNRFLSVGTTTIECKSGYGLNTESEIKSLKVIDEVNNSHKIDMVATFMGAHAIPVEFIDDPDEYVKLICDEMLPAVARQGIAKFNDVFCENGYFNIEQARMILSEGANKGLAP
;
A
#
# COMPACT_ATOMS: atom_id res chain seq x y z
N MET A 1 -5.38 27.50 5.50
CA MET A 1 -4.00 27.06 5.80
C MET A 1 -3.39 28.16 6.63
N GLU A 2 -2.94 27.83 7.84
CA GLU A 2 -2.28 28.77 8.73
C GLU A 2 -0.79 28.79 8.41
N THR A 3 -0.21 29.98 8.32
CA THR A 3 1.24 30.16 8.12
C THR A 3 1.78 30.91 9.33
N LEU A 4 2.77 30.31 10.00
CA LEU A 4 3.49 30.95 11.10
C LEU A 4 4.83 31.46 10.57
N GLU A 5 5.18 32.69 10.92
CA GLU A 5 6.44 33.31 10.49
C GLU A 5 7.44 33.38 11.64
N LYS A 6 8.72 33.14 11.33
CA LYS A 6 9.85 33.32 12.27
C LYS A 6 9.69 32.55 13.58
N ILE A 7 9.19 31.32 13.48
CA ILE A 7 9.04 30.40 14.61
C ILE A 7 10.27 29.50 14.78
N GLN A 8 10.34 28.90 15.96
CA GLN A 8 11.20 27.81 16.37
C GLN A 8 10.33 26.59 16.68
N ILE A 9 10.90 25.39 16.49
CA ILE A 9 10.24 24.11 16.77
C ILE A 9 11.19 23.33 17.69
N ALA A 10 10.73 22.96 18.88
CA ALA A 10 11.46 22.07 19.78
C ALA A 10 11.02 20.62 19.55
N ILE A 11 11.98 19.71 19.51
CA ILE A 11 11.75 18.28 19.32
C ILE A 11 12.50 17.55 20.43
N ASP A 12 11.80 16.69 21.15
CA ASP A 12 12.36 15.79 22.16
C ASP A 12 11.81 14.38 21.96
N ASP A 13 12.68 13.37 22.08
CA ASP A 13 12.39 11.95 21.83
C ASP A 13 11.54 11.69 20.57
N GLY A 14 11.85 12.40 19.47
CA GLY A 14 11.16 12.26 18.18
C GLY A 14 9.79 12.95 18.09
N ILE A 15 9.35 13.67 19.12
CA ILE A 15 8.06 14.34 19.19
C ILE A 15 8.26 15.86 19.25
N ILE A 16 7.39 16.62 18.57
CA ILE A 16 7.37 18.08 18.69
C ILE A 16 6.79 18.44 20.06
N THR A 17 7.57 19.13 20.89
CA THR A 17 7.16 19.55 22.24
C THR A 17 6.64 20.98 22.26
N GLU A 18 7.20 21.87 21.45
CA GLU A 18 6.84 23.29 21.40
C GLU A 18 6.97 23.86 19.98
N ILE A 19 6.09 24.81 19.65
CA ILE A 19 6.14 25.62 18.43
C ILE A 19 5.87 27.08 18.82
N GLY A 20 6.79 27.99 18.50
CA GLY A 20 6.60 29.42 18.81
C GLY A 20 7.81 30.29 18.49
N ASN A 21 7.71 31.60 18.75
CA ASN A 21 8.80 32.55 18.46
C ASN A 21 10.07 32.32 19.28
N LYS A 22 9.92 31.66 20.43
CA LYS A 22 11.00 31.24 21.32
C LYS A 22 10.57 29.97 22.01
N VAL A 23 11.36 28.92 21.87
CA VAL A 23 11.17 27.65 22.59
C VAL A 23 12.26 27.48 23.65
N ASN A 24 12.15 26.44 24.47
CA ASN A 24 13.19 26.05 25.43
C ASN A 24 14.54 25.72 24.74
N ASP A 25 15.63 25.85 25.48
CA ASP A 25 16.96 25.51 24.96
C ASP A 25 17.10 24.00 24.70
N ALA A 26 17.99 23.63 23.78
CA ALA A 26 18.15 22.27 23.30
C ALA A 26 19.63 21.90 23.14
N ASP A 27 19.95 20.61 23.26
CA ASP A 27 21.32 20.09 23.06
C ASP A 27 21.85 20.32 21.64
N ARG A 28 20.94 20.44 20.67
CA ARG A 28 21.26 20.66 19.25
C ARG A 28 20.34 21.69 18.62
N HIS A 29 20.96 22.66 17.95
CA HIS A 29 20.27 23.71 17.20
C HIS A 29 20.45 23.51 15.69
N ILE A 30 19.38 23.68 14.93
CA ILE A 30 19.38 23.62 13.46
C ILE A 30 18.82 24.94 12.93
N ASP A 31 19.69 25.79 12.37
CA ASP A 31 19.26 27.01 11.69
C ASP A 31 18.70 26.70 10.30
N CYS A 32 17.39 26.84 10.14
CA CYS A 32 16.68 26.62 8.89
C CYS A 32 16.88 27.74 7.85
N LYS A 33 17.56 28.84 8.21
CA LYS A 33 17.88 29.99 7.33
C LYS A 33 16.67 30.56 6.61
N GLY A 34 15.53 30.63 7.33
CA GLY A 34 14.27 31.15 6.79
C GLY A 34 13.62 30.29 5.71
N LYS A 35 14.03 29.03 5.55
CA LYS A 35 13.34 28.08 4.65
C LYS A 35 11.97 27.70 5.19
N LEU A 36 11.06 27.37 4.28
CA LEU A 36 9.78 26.77 4.61
C LEU A 36 9.99 25.40 5.25
N ILE A 37 9.27 25.15 6.34
CA ILE A 37 9.16 23.84 6.98
C ILE A 37 7.69 23.44 6.87
N THR A 38 7.45 22.19 6.48
CA THR A 38 6.12 21.56 6.50
C THR A 38 6.19 20.27 7.30
N PRO A 39 5.05 19.72 7.75
CA PRO A 39 4.99 18.30 8.09
C PRO A 39 5.53 17.45 6.94
N GLY A 40 6.03 16.26 7.27
CA GLY A 40 6.31 15.25 6.25
C GLY A 40 5.05 14.88 5.49
N PHE A 41 5.18 14.58 4.20
CA PHE A 41 4.01 14.25 3.38
C PHE A 41 3.49 12.86 3.74
N VAL A 42 2.17 12.72 3.64
CA VAL A 42 1.45 11.46 3.85
C VAL A 42 0.87 11.04 2.51
N ASP A 43 1.30 9.89 1.99
CA ASP A 43 0.69 9.28 0.82
C ASP A 43 -0.29 8.19 1.29
N SER A 44 -1.58 8.49 1.22
CA SER A 44 -2.62 7.65 1.82
C SER A 44 -3.12 6.51 0.92
N HIS A 45 -2.54 6.31 -0.26
CA HIS A 45 -2.96 5.22 -1.14
C HIS A 45 -1.85 4.76 -2.08
N THR A 46 -1.20 3.63 -1.76
CA THR A 46 -0.21 3.03 -2.67
C THR A 46 -0.30 1.51 -2.76
N HIS A 47 0.21 0.96 -3.86
CA HIS A 47 0.36 -0.48 -4.10
C HIS A 47 1.84 -0.81 -4.30
N PRO A 48 2.67 -0.81 -3.24
CA PRO A 48 4.12 -0.84 -3.40
C PRO A 48 4.67 -2.24 -3.67
N VAL A 49 3.90 -3.30 -3.35
CA VAL A 49 4.35 -4.70 -3.44
C VAL A 49 4.08 -5.27 -4.83
N PHE A 50 4.97 -4.94 -5.77
CA PHE A 50 5.02 -5.55 -7.10
C PHE A 50 6.47 -5.77 -7.52
N LEU A 51 6.73 -6.76 -8.39
CA LEU A 51 8.09 -7.04 -8.83
C LEU A 51 8.55 -6.05 -9.90
N ASN A 52 7.86 -6.00 -11.03
CA ASN A 52 8.24 -5.21 -12.20
C ASN A 52 7.21 -4.13 -12.55
N GLY A 53 7.70 -3.07 -13.19
CA GLY A 53 6.84 -2.09 -13.84
C GLY A 53 6.06 -2.71 -15.00
N ARG A 54 5.14 -1.93 -15.56
CA ARG A 54 4.36 -2.31 -16.75
C ARG A 54 4.70 -1.39 -17.92
N GLU A 55 5.98 -1.01 -18.06
CA GLU A 55 6.41 -0.07 -19.11
C GLU A 55 6.15 -0.62 -20.51
N ASP A 56 6.31 -1.94 -20.71
CA ASP A 56 6.05 -2.59 -21.99
C ASP A 56 4.58 -2.52 -22.40
N GLU A 57 3.67 -2.71 -21.44
CA GLU A 57 2.24 -2.55 -21.71
C GLU A 57 1.87 -1.10 -22.03
N PHE A 58 2.50 -0.14 -21.34
CA PHE A 58 2.34 1.27 -21.67
C PHE A 58 2.78 1.56 -23.11
N ALA A 59 3.92 1.00 -23.55
CA ALA A 59 4.38 1.11 -24.92
C ALA A 59 3.42 0.44 -25.94
N MET A 60 2.77 -0.67 -25.59
CA MET A 60 1.76 -1.32 -26.44
C MET A 60 0.48 -0.47 -26.59
N ARG A 61 0.03 0.17 -25.51
CA ARG A 61 -1.12 1.10 -25.55
C ARG A 61 -0.84 2.30 -26.45
N LEU A 62 0.36 2.87 -26.38
CA LEU A 62 0.78 3.96 -27.27
C LEU A 62 0.76 3.56 -28.75
N LYS A 63 0.98 2.26 -29.05
CA LYS A 63 0.89 1.70 -30.40
C LYS A 63 -0.55 1.35 -30.83
N GLY A 64 -1.56 1.70 -30.02
CA GLY A 64 -2.97 1.49 -30.31
C GLY A 64 -3.51 0.10 -29.93
N THR A 65 -2.76 -0.70 -29.17
CA THR A 65 -3.26 -2.01 -28.70
C THR A 65 -4.33 -1.80 -27.64
N THR A 66 -5.49 -2.44 -27.80
CA THR A 66 -6.62 -2.30 -26.87
C THR A 66 -6.34 -3.01 -25.54
N TYR A 67 -7.05 -2.60 -24.48
CA TYR A 67 -6.93 -3.24 -23.16
C TYR A 67 -7.21 -4.75 -23.22
N LYS A 68 -8.20 -5.15 -24.03
CA LYS A 68 -8.57 -6.55 -24.23
C LYS A 68 -7.43 -7.34 -24.89
N GLU A 69 -6.80 -6.81 -25.94
CA GLU A 69 -5.66 -7.46 -26.60
C GLU A 69 -4.42 -7.58 -25.71
N ILE A 70 -4.20 -6.59 -24.83
CA ILE A 70 -3.12 -6.65 -23.81
C ILE A 70 -3.42 -7.74 -22.80
N ALA A 71 -4.65 -7.83 -22.30
CA ALA A 71 -5.08 -8.88 -21.37
C ALA A 71 -4.97 -10.28 -22.00
N THR A 72 -5.36 -10.46 -23.27
CA THR A 72 -5.22 -11.75 -23.98
C THR A 72 -3.75 -12.18 -24.15
N LYS A 73 -2.81 -11.23 -24.15
CA LYS A 73 -1.36 -11.51 -24.19
C LYS A 73 -0.74 -11.73 -22.80
N GLY A 74 -1.57 -11.86 -21.76
CA GLY A 74 -1.10 -12.02 -20.38
C GLY A 74 -0.65 -10.71 -19.71
N GLY A 75 -0.89 -9.56 -20.34
CA GLY A 75 -0.72 -8.25 -19.71
C GLY A 75 -1.88 -7.93 -18.75
N GLY A 76 -1.88 -6.74 -18.16
CA GLY A 76 -2.91 -6.38 -17.19
C GLY A 76 -2.44 -6.57 -15.76
N ILE A 77 -3.40 -6.51 -14.82
CA ILE A 77 -3.14 -6.86 -13.43
C ILE A 77 -2.63 -8.30 -13.28
N ILE A 78 -3.01 -9.20 -14.19
CA ILE A 78 -2.60 -10.61 -14.22
C ILE A 78 -1.07 -10.76 -14.28
N ASN A 79 -0.38 -9.91 -15.05
CA ASN A 79 1.08 -9.97 -15.13
C ASN A 79 1.71 -9.66 -13.77
N SER A 80 1.29 -8.56 -13.14
CA SER A 80 1.73 -8.21 -11.79
C SER A 80 1.37 -9.29 -10.76
N VAL A 81 0.22 -9.96 -10.95
CA VAL A 81 -0.19 -11.06 -10.09
C VAL A 81 0.74 -12.26 -10.20
N ASN A 82 1.06 -12.68 -11.43
CA ASN A 82 1.99 -13.78 -11.67
C ASN A 82 3.39 -13.44 -11.15
N ASP A 83 3.86 -12.21 -11.37
CA ASP A 83 5.13 -11.72 -10.86
C ASP A 83 5.21 -11.83 -9.32
N VAL A 84 4.18 -11.36 -8.61
CA VAL A 84 4.15 -11.42 -7.14
C VAL A 84 3.99 -12.84 -6.62
N ARG A 85 3.16 -13.68 -7.26
CA ARG A 85 3.00 -15.09 -6.90
C ARG A 85 4.35 -15.83 -7.00
N ASN A 86 5.08 -15.62 -8.09
CA ASN A 86 6.35 -16.32 -8.37
C ASN A 86 7.58 -15.71 -7.68
N ALA A 87 7.54 -14.44 -7.30
CA ALA A 87 8.65 -13.80 -6.59
C ALA A 87 8.85 -14.36 -5.19
N SER A 88 10.10 -14.45 -4.75
CA SER A 88 10.42 -14.68 -3.35
C SER A 88 10.07 -13.47 -2.49
N GLN A 89 9.85 -13.67 -1.19
CA GLN A 89 9.66 -12.59 -0.23
C GLN A 89 10.84 -11.60 -0.26
N ARG A 90 12.08 -12.12 -0.41
CA ARG A 90 13.28 -11.28 -0.43
C ARG A 90 13.33 -10.35 -1.63
N GLU A 91 12.99 -10.83 -2.83
CA GLU A 91 12.94 -9.99 -4.02
C GLU A 91 11.92 -8.86 -3.88
N LEU A 92 10.74 -9.17 -3.35
CA LEU A 92 9.72 -8.16 -3.08
C LEU A 92 10.18 -7.15 -2.03
N PHE A 93 10.83 -7.61 -0.94
CA PHE A 93 11.43 -6.74 0.06
C PHE A 93 12.41 -5.75 -0.56
N ASP A 94 13.38 -6.22 -1.35
CA ASP A 94 14.40 -5.36 -1.95
C ASP A 94 13.78 -4.29 -2.86
N ARG A 95 12.74 -4.66 -3.62
CA ARG A 95 12.00 -3.72 -4.47
C ARG A 95 11.24 -2.68 -3.65
N VAL A 96 10.48 -3.11 -2.64
CA VAL A 96 9.69 -2.21 -1.79
C VAL A 96 10.60 -1.26 -1.02
N PHE A 97 11.69 -1.76 -0.42
CA PHE A 97 12.68 -0.94 0.28
C PHE A 97 13.29 0.13 -0.63
N SER A 98 13.66 -0.24 -1.86
CA SER A 98 14.17 0.74 -2.83
C SER A 98 13.13 1.79 -3.21
N ARG A 99 11.83 1.46 -3.26
CA ARG A 99 10.76 2.43 -3.51
C ARG A 99 10.58 3.39 -2.33
N MET A 100 10.67 2.88 -1.09
CA MET A 100 10.56 3.71 0.11
C MET A 100 11.64 4.78 0.20
N ASN A 101 12.88 4.47 -0.24
CA ASN A 101 13.94 5.47 -0.37
C ASN A 101 13.54 6.63 -1.31
N ARG A 102 12.83 6.33 -2.40
CA ARG A 102 12.37 7.35 -3.37
C ARG A 102 11.29 8.24 -2.76
N PHE A 103 10.31 7.66 -2.08
CA PHE A 103 9.28 8.42 -1.35
C PHE A 103 9.89 9.36 -0.32
N LEU A 104 10.82 8.86 0.49
CA LEU A 104 11.48 9.67 1.52
C LEU A 104 12.31 10.81 0.90
N SER A 105 12.95 10.58 -0.25
CA SER A 105 13.75 11.61 -0.95
C SER A 105 12.94 12.81 -1.42
N VAL A 106 11.63 12.66 -1.58
CA VAL A 106 10.71 13.74 -2.00
C VAL A 106 9.81 14.24 -0.86
N GLY A 107 10.09 13.84 0.37
CA GLY A 107 9.44 14.37 1.58
C GLY A 107 8.29 13.53 2.14
N THR A 108 7.94 12.39 1.53
CA THR A 108 6.94 11.47 2.11
C THR A 108 7.54 10.72 3.29
N THR A 109 6.94 10.91 4.47
CA THR A 109 7.38 10.26 5.72
C THR A 109 6.44 9.16 6.17
N THR A 110 5.19 9.18 5.70
CA THR A 110 4.19 8.16 6.01
C THR A 110 3.47 7.72 4.75
N ILE A 111 3.28 6.42 4.60
CA ILE A 111 2.71 5.83 3.39
C ILE A 111 1.75 4.68 3.74
N GLU A 112 0.59 4.68 3.12
CA GLU A 112 -0.31 3.54 3.15
C GLU A 112 0.06 2.55 2.04
N CYS A 113 0.08 1.26 2.37
CA CYS A 113 0.65 0.20 1.57
C CYS A 113 -0.34 -0.97 1.45
N LYS A 114 -0.88 -1.16 0.25
CA LYS A 114 -1.82 -2.23 -0.06
C LYS A 114 -1.13 -3.50 -0.54
N SER A 115 -1.71 -4.64 -0.16
CA SER A 115 -1.54 -5.91 -0.88
C SER A 115 -2.40 -5.91 -2.17
N GLY A 116 -2.87 -7.05 -2.67
CA GLY A 116 -3.80 -7.11 -3.80
C GLY A 116 -3.19 -7.44 -5.16
N TYR A 117 -1.89 -7.75 -5.21
CA TYR A 117 -1.28 -8.41 -6.38
C TYR A 117 -0.98 -9.89 -6.12
N GLY A 118 -1.41 -10.48 -5.01
CA GLY A 118 -1.31 -11.91 -4.78
C GLY A 118 -2.54 -12.66 -5.28
N LEU A 119 -3.73 -12.15 -4.95
CA LEU A 119 -5.04 -12.74 -5.25
C LEU A 119 -5.19 -14.22 -4.85
N ASN A 120 -4.40 -14.67 -3.88
CA ASN A 120 -4.53 -15.95 -3.20
C ASN A 120 -3.94 -15.81 -1.79
N THR A 121 -4.33 -16.69 -0.88
CA THR A 121 -3.98 -16.58 0.54
C THR A 121 -2.46 -16.48 0.76
N GLU A 122 -1.69 -17.37 0.13
CA GLU A 122 -0.23 -17.40 0.30
C GLU A 122 0.44 -16.07 -0.11
N SER A 123 0.06 -15.54 -1.27
CA SER A 123 0.73 -14.37 -1.85
C SER A 123 0.27 -13.06 -1.21
N GLU A 124 -0.99 -12.98 -0.77
CA GLU A 124 -1.49 -11.85 0.02
C GLU A 124 -0.78 -11.78 1.38
N ILE A 125 -0.68 -12.91 2.08
CA ILE A 125 0.07 -13.01 3.35
C ILE A 125 1.54 -12.67 3.15
N LYS A 126 2.17 -13.16 2.07
CA LYS A 126 3.55 -12.81 1.70
C LYS A 126 3.71 -11.31 1.48
N SER A 127 2.77 -10.67 0.79
CA SER A 127 2.81 -9.23 0.53
C SER A 127 2.74 -8.41 1.82
N LEU A 128 1.86 -8.79 2.75
CA LEU A 128 1.77 -8.16 4.06
C LEU A 128 3.05 -8.36 4.89
N LYS A 129 3.68 -9.54 4.86
CA LYS A 129 4.99 -9.76 5.51
C LYS A 129 6.06 -8.82 4.95
N VAL A 130 6.09 -8.62 3.63
CA VAL A 130 7.04 -7.69 3.00
C VAL A 130 6.82 -6.26 3.50
N ILE A 131 5.56 -5.81 3.57
CA ILE A 131 5.22 -4.47 4.07
C ILE A 131 5.72 -4.29 5.51
N ASP A 132 5.44 -5.25 6.39
CA ASP A 132 5.87 -5.20 7.79
C ASP A 132 7.40 -5.27 7.95
N GLU A 133 8.07 -6.14 7.20
CA GLU A 133 9.53 -6.27 7.24
C GLU A 133 10.22 -4.97 6.79
N VAL A 134 9.71 -4.30 5.76
CA VAL A 134 10.24 -3.00 5.32
C VAL A 134 9.91 -1.92 6.34
N ASN A 135 8.70 -1.88 6.89
CA ASN A 135 8.31 -0.93 7.94
C ASN A 135 9.27 -0.98 9.14
N ASN A 136 9.63 -2.20 9.58
CA ASN A 136 10.54 -2.41 10.70
C ASN A 136 12.01 -2.14 10.37
N SER A 137 12.37 -2.03 9.08
CA SER A 137 13.76 -1.88 8.62
C SER A 137 14.06 -0.52 7.97
N HIS A 138 13.04 0.32 7.75
CA HIS A 138 13.15 1.60 7.05
C HIS A 138 12.70 2.76 7.95
N LYS A 139 13.10 3.99 7.61
CA LYS A 139 12.73 5.21 8.35
C LYS A 139 11.34 5.77 8.01
N ILE A 140 10.63 5.12 7.08
CA ILE A 140 9.33 5.61 6.61
C ILE A 140 8.27 4.83 7.38
N ASP A 141 7.23 5.52 7.83
CA ASP A 141 6.13 4.86 8.50
C ASP A 141 5.21 4.24 7.45
N MET A 142 5.02 2.93 7.50
CA MET A 142 4.14 2.21 6.58
C MET A 142 2.89 1.72 7.30
N VAL A 143 1.73 1.94 6.67
CA VAL A 143 0.43 1.47 7.16
C VAL A 143 -0.08 0.39 6.22
N ALA A 144 -0.17 -0.85 6.70
CA ALA A 144 -0.57 -1.98 5.88
C ALA A 144 -2.09 -2.12 5.74
N THR A 145 -2.53 -2.34 4.50
CA THR A 145 -3.93 -2.58 4.13
C THR A 145 -4.02 -3.87 3.32
N PHE A 146 -4.91 -4.77 3.73
CA PHE A 146 -5.24 -5.95 2.94
C PHE A 146 -6.20 -5.56 1.81
N MET A 147 -5.90 -5.97 0.59
CA MET A 147 -6.75 -5.73 -0.58
C MET A 147 -6.83 -6.97 -1.47
N GLY A 148 -7.16 -8.14 -0.92
CA GLY A 148 -7.35 -9.36 -1.71
C GLY A 148 -8.45 -9.23 -2.77
N ALA A 149 -9.40 -8.31 -2.57
CA ALA A 149 -10.46 -7.97 -3.51
C ALA A 149 -10.05 -6.85 -4.49
N HIS A 150 -8.84 -6.93 -5.06
CA HIS A 150 -8.36 -5.97 -6.07
C HIS A 150 -8.80 -6.36 -7.48
N ALA A 151 -8.81 -7.65 -7.79
CA ALA A 151 -9.37 -8.21 -9.02
C ALA A 151 -9.80 -9.66 -8.82
N ILE A 152 -10.53 -10.19 -9.80
CA ILE A 152 -10.91 -11.60 -9.82
C ILE A 152 -9.82 -12.38 -10.54
N PRO A 153 -9.16 -13.35 -9.88
CA PRO A 153 -8.10 -14.11 -10.52
C PRO A 153 -8.67 -15.06 -11.58
N VAL A 154 -7.82 -15.46 -12.53
CA VAL A 154 -8.24 -16.20 -13.73
C VAL A 154 -8.95 -17.52 -13.40
N GLU A 155 -8.56 -18.15 -12.31
CA GLU A 155 -9.17 -19.38 -11.79
C GLU A 155 -10.62 -19.22 -11.27
N PHE A 156 -11.11 -17.99 -11.07
CA PHE A 156 -12.48 -17.69 -10.60
C PHE A 156 -13.27 -16.80 -11.56
N ILE A 157 -12.83 -16.64 -12.81
CA ILE A 157 -13.51 -15.72 -13.74
C ILE A 157 -14.95 -16.13 -14.05
N ASP A 158 -15.24 -17.43 -14.02
CA ASP A 158 -16.57 -18.00 -14.25
C ASP A 158 -17.43 -18.06 -12.98
N ASP A 159 -16.82 -17.91 -11.80
CA ASP A 159 -17.52 -17.87 -10.51
C ASP A 159 -16.85 -16.87 -9.52
N PRO A 160 -17.08 -15.56 -9.73
CA PRO A 160 -16.67 -14.50 -8.80
C PRO A 160 -17.06 -14.71 -7.34
N ASP A 161 -18.23 -15.29 -7.10
CA ASP A 161 -18.77 -15.44 -5.75
C ASP A 161 -17.97 -16.48 -4.94
N GLU A 162 -17.42 -17.50 -5.61
CA GLU A 162 -16.50 -18.44 -4.97
C GLU A 162 -15.17 -17.77 -4.57
N TYR A 163 -14.67 -16.81 -5.36
CA TYR A 163 -13.51 -16.01 -4.95
C TYR A 163 -13.81 -15.13 -3.74
N VAL A 164 -15.02 -14.56 -3.69
CA VAL A 164 -15.46 -13.80 -2.53
C VAL A 164 -15.53 -14.68 -1.28
N LYS A 165 -16.02 -15.93 -1.39
CA LYS A 165 -15.98 -16.90 -0.27
C LYS A 165 -14.54 -17.19 0.16
N LEU A 166 -13.62 -17.40 -0.77
CA LEU A 166 -12.20 -17.58 -0.45
C LEU A 166 -11.64 -16.39 0.35
N ILE A 167 -11.97 -15.16 -0.05
CA ILE A 167 -11.57 -13.96 0.69
C ILE A 167 -12.15 -13.99 2.11
N CYS A 168 -13.46 -14.23 2.26
CA CYS A 168 -14.16 -14.19 3.54
C CYS A 168 -13.77 -15.31 4.49
N ASP A 169 -13.71 -16.53 3.99
CA ASP A 169 -13.61 -17.75 4.80
C ASP A 169 -12.15 -18.18 5.04
N GLU A 170 -11.21 -17.73 4.18
CA GLU A 170 -9.81 -18.12 4.27
C GLU A 170 -8.86 -16.93 4.44
N MET A 171 -8.88 -15.96 3.51
CA MET A 171 -7.91 -14.87 3.50
C MET A 171 -8.07 -13.94 4.69
N LEU A 172 -9.28 -13.41 4.94
CA LEU A 172 -9.54 -12.50 6.05
C LEU A 172 -9.18 -13.12 7.41
N PRO A 173 -9.54 -14.39 7.72
CA PRO A 173 -9.05 -15.07 8.92
C PRO A 173 -7.53 -15.20 8.97
N ALA A 174 -6.86 -15.50 7.85
CA ALA A 174 -5.41 -15.61 7.82
C ALA A 174 -4.73 -14.25 8.07
N VAL A 175 -5.23 -13.18 7.47
CA VAL A 175 -4.74 -11.81 7.64
C VAL A 175 -4.95 -11.34 9.08
N ALA A 176 -6.13 -11.57 9.65
CA ALA A 176 -6.42 -11.23 11.04
C ALA A 176 -5.51 -11.98 12.02
N ARG A 177 -5.25 -13.28 11.79
CA ARG A 177 -4.29 -14.07 12.59
C ARG A 177 -2.85 -13.57 12.45
N GLN A 178 -2.48 -13.06 11.28
CA GLN A 178 -1.15 -12.50 11.03
C GLN A 178 -0.95 -11.17 11.77
N GLY A 179 -1.99 -10.34 11.88
CA GLY A 179 -1.99 -9.12 12.69
C GLY A 179 -1.21 -7.93 12.10
N ILE A 180 -0.85 -7.99 10.82
CA ILE A 180 -0.09 -6.91 10.14
C ILE A 180 -1.01 -5.84 9.57
N ALA A 181 -2.03 -6.24 8.81
CA ALA A 181 -2.95 -5.30 8.18
C ALA A 181 -3.85 -4.63 9.22
N LYS A 182 -4.03 -3.31 9.11
CA LYS A 182 -4.98 -2.54 9.93
C LYS A 182 -6.31 -2.31 9.21
N PHE A 183 -6.27 -2.32 7.88
CA PHE A 183 -7.40 -2.00 7.02
C PHE A 183 -7.70 -3.13 6.04
N ASN A 184 -8.91 -3.14 5.50
CA ASN A 184 -9.37 -3.99 4.42
C ASN A 184 -9.97 -3.10 3.32
N ASP A 185 -9.49 -3.22 2.09
CA ASP A 185 -9.95 -2.44 0.93
C ASP A 185 -10.52 -3.36 -0.16
N VAL A 186 -11.44 -2.83 -0.97
CA VAL A 186 -12.11 -3.54 -2.06
C VAL A 186 -12.23 -2.66 -3.29
N PHE A 187 -11.85 -3.18 -4.45
CA PHE A 187 -12.08 -2.52 -5.73
C PHE A 187 -13.53 -2.75 -6.22
N CYS A 188 -14.45 -1.92 -5.74
CA CYS A 188 -15.88 -1.97 -6.11
C CYS A 188 -16.15 -1.24 -7.44
N GLU A 189 -16.14 -1.97 -8.56
CA GLU A 189 -16.33 -1.43 -9.92
C GLU A 189 -16.97 -2.48 -10.84
N ASN A 190 -17.60 -2.01 -11.92
CA ASN A 190 -18.18 -2.85 -12.97
C ASN A 190 -17.11 -3.76 -13.59
N GLY A 191 -17.39 -5.07 -13.63
CA GLY A 191 -16.45 -6.10 -14.10
C GLY A 191 -15.45 -6.57 -13.05
N TYR A 192 -15.55 -6.07 -11.81
CA TYR A 192 -14.78 -6.50 -10.65
C TYR A 192 -15.76 -6.90 -9.54
N PHE A 193 -15.74 -6.24 -8.38
CA PHE A 193 -16.67 -6.52 -7.28
C PHE A 193 -17.86 -5.56 -7.33
N ASN A 194 -19.07 -6.12 -7.19
CA ASN A 194 -20.28 -5.31 -7.04
C ASN A 194 -20.47 -4.82 -5.59
N ILE A 195 -21.49 -3.99 -5.37
CA ILE A 195 -21.79 -3.39 -4.06
C ILE A 195 -22.08 -4.45 -2.98
N GLU A 196 -22.75 -5.54 -3.33
CA GLU A 196 -23.13 -6.60 -2.39
C GLU A 196 -21.90 -7.41 -1.96
N GLN A 197 -21.05 -7.77 -2.92
CA GLN A 197 -19.77 -8.46 -2.68
C GLN A 197 -18.82 -7.59 -1.85
N ALA A 198 -18.65 -6.32 -2.22
CA ALA A 198 -17.81 -5.39 -1.47
C ALA A 198 -18.30 -5.20 -0.03
N ARG A 199 -19.62 -5.05 0.16
CA ARG A 199 -20.21 -4.97 1.50
C ARG A 199 -19.93 -6.21 2.32
N MET A 200 -20.04 -7.40 1.73
CA MET A 200 -19.79 -8.65 2.44
C MET A 200 -18.32 -8.75 2.88
N ILE A 201 -17.38 -8.47 1.98
CA ILE A 201 -15.93 -8.50 2.27
C ILE A 201 -15.56 -7.47 3.36
N LEU A 202 -16.02 -6.23 3.23
CA LEU A 202 -15.71 -5.16 4.19
C LEU A 202 -16.33 -5.43 5.56
N SER A 203 -17.57 -5.94 5.61
CA SER A 203 -18.23 -6.28 6.88
C SER A 203 -17.51 -7.44 7.58
N GLU A 204 -17.09 -8.46 6.82
CA GLU A 204 -16.36 -9.58 7.39
C GLU A 204 -14.94 -9.18 7.83
N GLY A 205 -14.28 -8.28 7.11
CA GLY A 205 -13.03 -7.67 7.55
C GLY A 205 -13.19 -6.92 8.87
N ALA A 206 -14.23 -6.08 8.98
CA ALA A 206 -14.54 -5.34 10.19
C ALA A 206 -14.81 -6.27 11.38
N ASN A 207 -15.55 -7.36 11.18
CA ASN A 207 -15.78 -8.40 12.22
C ASN A 207 -14.49 -9.04 12.72
N LYS A 208 -13.41 -9.01 11.94
CA LYS A 208 -12.08 -9.52 12.29
C LYS A 208 -11.09 -8.44 12.72
N GLY A 209 -11.56 -7.20 12.90
CA GLY A 209 -10.73 -6.09 13.39
C GLY A 209 -9.97 -5.33 12.30
N LEU A 210 -10.31 -5.52 11.03
CA LEU A 210 -9.75 -4.75 9.92
C LEU A 210 -10.71 -3.61 9.56
N ALA A 211 -10.28 -2.36 9.69
CA ALA A 211 -11.11 -1.22 9.36
C ALA A 211 -11.38 -1.13 7.85
N PRO A 212 -12.63 -0.88 7.40
CA PRO A 212 -12.93 -0.64 5.99
C PRO A 212 -12.46 0.74 5.52
#